data_AF-A0A2S3ZBK4-F1
#
_entry.id   AF-A0A2S3ZBK4-F1
#
_cell.length_a   1.000
_cell.length_b   1.000
_cell.length_c   1.000
_cell.angle_alpha   90.00
_cell.angle_beta   90.00
_cell.angle_gamma   90.00
#
_symmetry.space_group_name_H-M   'P 1'
#
loop_
_entity.id
_entity.type
_entity.pdbx_description
1 polymer ?
#
loop_
_entity_poly.entity_id
_entity_poly.type
_entity_poly.pdbx_seq_one_letter_code
_entity_poly.pdbx_strand_id
1 'polypeptide(L)'
;MRGALVSNGYDDLDDDLDAVSDDKSAEESPAPTLVFGSVDEFVREQLSQTYRRVVGPSNRASRRWAAEWWRSPEAIARLEALWRSWEHLRLDGATGSSTWWRDHLDHHMPILMSADGPFADSDDQNKPGEPLPYEAPPAGMFPDVRV
;
A
#
# COMPACT_ATOMS: atom_id res chain seq x y z
N MET A 1 29.33 -35.06 -56.47
CA MET A 1 28.47 -35.72 -55.46
C MET A 1 29.36 -36.24 -54.36
N ARG A 2 28.97 -36.01 -53.09
CA ARG A 2 29.65 -36.36 -51.81
C ARG A 2 30.89 -35.47 -51.54
N GLY A 3 30.95 -34.61 -50.53
CA GLY A 3 30.36 -34.66 -49.18
C GLY A 3 31.46 -35.12 -48.23
N ALA A 4 32.27 -34.18 -47.72
CA ALA A 4 33.24 -34.45 -46.66
C ALA A 4 33.05 -33.39 -45.57
N LEU A 5 32.75 -33.91 -44.38
CA LEU A 5 32.36 -33.21 -43.17
C LEU A 5 33.56 -32.43 -42.60
N VAL A 6 33.38 -31.13 -42.37
CA VAL A 6 34.22 -30.39 -41.43
C VAL A 6 33.67 -30.70 -40.05
N SER A 7 34.39 -31.59 -39.35
CA SER A 7 34.35 -31.69 -37.90
C SER A 7 34.91 -30.40 -37.34
N ASN A 8 34.10 -29.63 -36.62
CA ASN A 8 34.62 -28.64 -35.69
C ASN A 8 33.85 -28.81 -34.38
N GLY A 9 34.53 -29.46 -33.43
CA GLY A 9 34.02 -29.76 -32.10
C GLY A 9 33.62 -28.48 -31.38
N TYR A 10 32.38 -28.48 -30.92
CA TYR A 10 31.84 -27.62 -29.88
C TYR A 10 31.09 -28.53 -28.89
N ASP A 11 31.82 -29.51 -28.35
CA ASP A 11 31.45 -30.28 -27.16
C ASP A 11 32.56 -30.02 -26.13
N ASP A 12 32.18 -29.92 -24.86
CA ASP A 12 33.00 -29.64 -23.65
C ASP A 12 33.15 -28.17 -23.21
N LEU A 13 32.01 -27.49 -22.99
CA LEU A 13 31.93 -26.45 -21.96
C LEU A 13 30.71 -26.71 -21.05
N ASP A 14 30.61 -27.92 -20.51
CA ASP A 14 29.66 -28.29 -19.45
C ASP A 14 30.41 -29.14 -18.40
N ASP A 15 31.18 -28.51 -17.53
CA ASP A 15 31.44 -29.00 -16.17
C ASP A 15 32.15 -27.90 -15.36
N ASP A 16 31.91 -27.82 -14.06
CA ASP A 16 32.47 -26.85 -13.09
C ASP A 16 31.73 -25.51 -12.94
N LEU A 17 30.39 -25.53 -12.96
CA LEU A 17 29.62 -24.64 -12.07
C LEU A 17 29.29 -25.41 -10.79
N ASP A 18 30.32 -25.60 -9.97
CA ASP A 18 30.20 -26.06 -8.59
C ASP A 18 29.13 -25.21 -7.89
N ALA A 19 28.04 -25.88 -7.54
CA ALA A 19 26.94 -25.34 -6.77
C ALA A 19 27.47 -24.85 -5.42
N VAL A 20 27.77 -23.55 -5.35
CA VAL A 20 27.86 -22.83 -4.08
C VAL A 20 26.45 -22.74 -3.51
N SER A 21 26.04 -23.81 -2.84
CA SER A 21 24.95 -23.76 -1.87
C SER A 21 25.43 -22.88 -0.71
N ASP A 22 25.29 -21.57 -0.89
CA ASP A 22 25.45 -20.58 0.17
C ASP A 22 24.22 -20.74 1.08
N ASP A 23 24.27 -21.75 1.95
CA ASP A 23 23.36 -21.95 3.07
C ASP A 23 23.64 -20.85 4.11
N LYS A 24 23.32 -19.61 3.74
CA LYS A 24 23.14 -18.54 4.72
C LYS A 24 21.88 -18.85 5.47
N SER A 25 22.06 -19.55 6.60
CA SER A 25 21.15 -19.53 7.72
C SER A 25 20.81 -18.06 8.01
N ALA A 26 19.69 -17.60 7.48
CA ALA A 26 19.15 -16.28 7.78
C ALA A 26 18.79 -16.31 9.26
N GLU A 27 19.57 -15.60 10.08
CA GLU A 27 19.18 -15.33 11.45
C GLU A 27 17.77 -14.70 11.39
N GLU A 28 16.77 -15.42 11.91
CA GLU A 28 15.38 -14.93 12.04
C GLU A 28 15.40 -13.73 12.98
N SER A 29 15.66 -12.56 12.42
CA SER A 29 15.42 -11.30 13.09
C SER A 29 13.93 -11.20 13.37
N PRO A 30 13.52 -10.80 14.59
CA PRO A 30 12.10 -10.73 14.92
C PRO A 30 11.37 -9.86 13.90
N ALA A 31 10.17 -10.31 13.50
CA ALA A 31 9.36 -9.54 12.58
C ALA A 31 9.17 -8.12 13.13
N PRO A 32 9.31 -7.08 12.28
CA PRO A 32 9.23 -5.71 12.74
C PRO A 32 7.84 -5.42 13.31
N THR A 33 7.81 -4.84 14.51
CA THR A 33 6.57 -4.41 15.17
C THR A 33 5.87 -3.34 14.33
N LEU A 34 4.56 -3.44 14.18
CA LEU A 34 3.74 -2.45 13.48
C LEU A 34 3.78 -1.10 14.20
N VAL A 35 3.76 0.00 13.45
CA VAL A 35 3.69 1.34 14.04
C VAL A 35 2.25 1.62 14.48
N PHE A 36 1.30 1.38 13.59
CA PHE A 36 -0.12 1.51 13.88
C PHE A 36 -0.70 0.15 14.22
N GLY A 37 -1.53 0.10 15.27
CA GLY A 37 -2.22 -1.09 15.75
C GLY A 37 -3.43 -1.49 14.92
N SER A 38 -3.97 -0.58 14.12
CA SER A 38 -5.13 -0.87 13.27
C SER A 38 -5.21 0.09 12.08
N VAL A 39 -6.04 -0.26 11.09
CA VAL A 39 -6.40 0.66 9.99
C VAL A 39 -7.05 1.94 10.51
N ASP A 40 -7.81 1.90 11.62
CA ASP A 40 -8.38 3.10 12.23
C ASP A 40 -7.27 4.06 12.70
N GLU A 41 -6.31 3.54 13.46
CA GLU A 41 -5.18 4.33 13.95
C GLU A 41 -4.38 4.92 12.78
N PHE A 42 -4.14 4.13 11.73
CA PHE A 42 -3.51 4.61 10.50
C PHE A 42 -4.31 5.72 9.81
N VAL A 43 -5.63 5.58 9.67
CA VAL A 43 -6.46 6.62 9.03
C VAL A 43 -6.48 7.90 9.87
N ARG A 44 -6.66 7.77 11.19
CA ARG A 44 -6.75 8.89 12.14
C ARG A 44 -5.43 9.66 12.28
N GLU A 45 -4.31 8.96 12.39
CA GLU A 45 -3.03 9.57 12.75
C GLU A 45 -2.13 9.86 11.55
N GLN A 46 -2.22 9.07 10.47
CA GLN A 46 -1.34 9.19 9.31
C GLN A 46 -2.06 9.70 8.07
N LEU A 47 -3.07 8.97 7.59
CA LEU A 47 -3.67 9.26 6.28
C LEU A 47 -4.42 10.60 6.27
N SER A 48 -5.30 10.82 7.25
CA SER A 48 -6.09 12.06 7.33
C SER A 48 -5.23 13.30 7.52
N GLN A 49 -4.10 13.15 8.22
CA GLN A 49 -3.18 14.26 8.51
C GLN A 49 -2.30 14.62 7.32
N THR A 50 -1.92 13.63 6.50
CA THR A 50 -1.01 13.85 5.35
C THR A 50 -1.73 14.08 4.03
N TYR A 51 -2.89 13.46 3.80
CA TYR A 51 -3.63 13.59 2.54
C TYR A 51 -4.62 14.76 2.56
N ARG A 52 -4.10 15.99 2.69
CA ARG A 52 -4.89 17.22 2.93
C ARG A 52 -5.51 17.83 1.66
N ARG A 53 -6.22 17.02 0.88
CA ARG A 53 -6.97 17.48 -0.29
C ARG A 53 -8.28 18.12 0.17
N VAL A 54 -8.75 19.11 -0.59
CA VAL A 54 -10.09 19.68 -0.41
C VAL A 54 -11.13 18.64 -0.86
N VAL A 55 -12.06 18.34 0.04
CA VAL A 55 -13.18 17.41 -0.15
C VAL A 55 -14.50 18.10 0.17
N GLY A 56 -15.60 17.59 -0.36
CA GLY A 56 -16.91 18.17 -0.18
C GLY A 56 -17.97 17.55 -1.08
N PRO A 57 -19.24 17.96 -0.91
CA PRO A 57 -20.34 17.54 -1.78
C PRO A 57 -20.13 18.01 -3.22
N SER A 58 -20.92 17.46 -4.15
CA SER A 58 -20.74 17.64 -5.60
C SER A 58 -20.77 19.08 -6.10
N ASN A 59 -21.47 19.95 -5.40
CA ASN A 59 -21.55 21.39 -5.69
C ASN A 59 -20.38 22.21 -5.11
N ARG A 60 -19.48 21.60 -4.32
CA ARG A 60 -18.41 22.29 -3.58
C ARG A 60 -17.01 21.79 -3.90
N ALA A 61 -16.84 20.50 -4.19
CA ALA A 61 -15.54 19.91 -4.50
C ALA A 61 -15.65 18.78 -5.54
N SER A 62 -14.55 18.50 -6.23
CA SER A 62 -14.45 17.36 -7.15
C SER A 62 -14.15 16.03 -6.44
N ARG A 63 -13.71 16.06 -5.18
CA ARG A 63 -13.32 14.88 -4.40
C ARG A 63 -14.31 14.63 -3.27
N ARG A 64 -14.67 13.37 -3.09
CA ARG A 64 -15.50 12.89 -1.97
C ARG A 64 -14.64 12.30 -0.87
N TRP A 65 -15.14 12.36 0.35
CA TRP A 65 -14.59 11.68 1.51
C TRP A 65 -15.67 11.55 2.56
N ALA A 66 -15.69 10.48 3.34
CA ALA A 66 -16.60 10.30 4.46
C ALA A 66 -15.80 10.22 5.77
N ALA A 67 -16.18 11.04 6.76
CA ALA A 67 -15.63 10.99 8.10
C ALA A 67 -15.87 9.62 8.74
N GLU A 68 -17.08 9.07 8.55
CA GLU A 68 -17.46 7.70 8.89
C GLU A 68 -17.08 6.70 7.78
N TRP A 69 -15.83 6.74 7.29
CA TRP A 69 -15.34 5.85 6.22
C TRP A 69 -15.58 4.37 6.50
N TRP A 70 -15.60 3.98 7.78
CA TRP A 70 -15.83 2.62 8.28
C TRP A 70 -17.26 2.10 8.04
N ARG A 71 -18.19 2.93 7.55
CA ARG A 71 -19.51 2.48 7.09
C ARG A 71 -19.49 1.83 5.71
N SER A 72 -18.42 2.02 4.94
CA SER A 72 -18.29 1.45 3.60
C SER A 72 -17.36 0.23 3.61
N PRO A 73 -17.85 -0.98 3.31
CA PRO A 73 -17.02 -2.18 3.23
C PRO A 73 -15.90 -2.08 2.19
N GLU A 74 -16.17 -1.45 1.05
CA GLU A 74 -15.15 -1.20 0.03
C GLU A 74 -14.07 -0.24 0.54
N ALA A 75 -14.47 0.82 1.25
CA ALA A 75 -13.50 1.76 1.81
C ALA A 75 -12.60 1.08 2.85
N ILE A 76 -13.18 0.27 3.74
CA ILE A 76 -12.41 -0.52 4.72
C ILE A 76 -11.36 -1.36 4.00
N ALA A 77 -11.74 -2.14 2.98
CA ALA A 77 -10.82 -3.02 2.27
C ALA A 77 -9.65 -2.27 1.61
N ARG A 78 -9.93 -1.11 0.99
CA ARG A 78 -8.89 -0.28 0.36
C ARG A 78 -7.98 0.40 1.38
N LEU A 79 -8.53 0.92 2.46
CA LEU A 79 -7.77 1.57 3.53
C LEU A 79 -6.90 0.57 4.29
N GLU A 80 -7.40 -0.66 4.50
CA GLU A 80 -6.62 -1.78 5.04
C GLU A 80 -5.42 -2.09 4.14
N ALA A 81 -5.64 -2.20 2.82
CA ALA A 81 -4.55 -2.41 1.86
C ALA A 81 -3.50 -1.29 1.89
N LEU A 82 -3.93 -0.03 2.03
CA LEU A 82 -3.04 1.13 2.17
C LEU A 82 -2.21 1.08 3.46
N TRP A 83 -2.84 0.71 4.58
CA TRP A 83 -2.15 0.57 5.85
C TRP A 83 -1.12 -0.56 5.81
N ARG A 84 -1.50 -1.76 5.32
CA ARG A 84 -0.58 -2.90 5.24
C ARG A 84 0.60 -2.64 4.32
N SER A 85 0.38 -1.98 3.17
CA SER A 85 1.49 -1.62 2.28
C SER A 85 2.38 -0.53 2.89
N TRP A 86 1.82 0.41 3.67
CA TRP A 86 2.60 1.42 4.38
C TRP A 86 3.51 0.78 5.44
N GLU A 87 2.97 -0.11 6.26
CA GLU A 87 3.72 -0.84 7.30
C GLU A 87 4.87 -1.67 6.71
N HIS A 88 4.66 -2.25 5.53
CA HIS A 88 5.70 -2.99 4.83
C HIS A 88 6.76 -2.04 4.25
N LEU A 89 6.34 -1.05 3.47
CA LEU A 89 7.25 -0.20 2.70
C LEU A 89 8.01 0.81 3.57
N ARG A 90 7.52 1.20 4.74
CA ARG A 90 8.25 2.09 5.67
C ARG A 90 9.59 1.51 6.14
N LEU A 91 9.77 0.19 6.03
CA LEU A 91 11.00 -0.49 6.44
C LEU A 91 12.13 -0.27 5.41
N ASP A 92 11.77 0.05 4.17
CA ASP A 92 12.73 0.49 3.15
C ASP A 92 12.95 2.01 3.28
N GLY A 93 14.06 2.38 3.93
CA GLY A 93 14.48 3.77 4.09
C GLY A 93 15.01 4.43 2.80
N ALA A 94 15.27 3.67 1.73
CA ALA A 94 15.77 4.23 0.48
C ALA A 94 14.63 4.72 -0.41
N THR A 95 13.70 3.83 -0.78
CA THR A 95 12.66 4.15 -1.76
C THR A 95 11.23 3.88 -1.29
N GLY A 96 11.07 3.22 -0.15
CA GLY A 96 9.79 2.69 0.32
C GLY A 96 8.69 3.74 0.40
N SER A 97 9.01 4.93 0.93
CA SER A 97 8.05 6.06 0.97
C SER A 97 7.55 6.45 -0.43
N SER A 98 8.47 6.66 -1.38
CA SER A 98 8.11 7.02 -2.76
C SER A 98 7.28 5.94 -3.44
N THR A 99 7.67 4.68 -3.27
CA THR A 99 6.95 3.50 -3.78
C THR A 99 5.54 3.42 -3.19
N TRP A 100 5.38 3.66 -1.89
CA TRP A 100 4.06 3.63 -1.25
C TRP A 100 3.12 4.70 -1.80
N TRP A 101 3.60 5.93 -1.97
CA TRP A 101 2.82 7.01 -2.57
C TRP A 101 2.40 6.67 -4.00
N ARG A 102 3.36 6.28 -4.84
CA ARG A 102 3.14 6.04 -6.27
C ARG A 102 2.24 4.83 -6.55
N ASP A 103 2.53 3.69 -5.91
CA ASP A 103 1.96 2.40 -6.30
C ASP A 103 0.70 2.04 -5.50
N HIS A 104 0.57 2.56 -4.27
CA HIS A 104 -0.54 2.22 -3.39
C HIS A 104 -1.47 3.41 -3.19
N LEU A 105 -0.96 4.51 -2.64
CA LEU A 105 -1.81 5.62 -2.28
C LEU A 105 -2.46 6.28 -3.50
N ASP A 106 -1.65 6.63 -4.51
CA ASP A 106 -2.13 7.28 -5.73
C ASP A 106 -3.01 6.35 -6.58
N HIS A 107 -2.98 5.03 -6.33
CA HIS A 107 -3.93 4.09 -6.91
C HIS A 107 -5.29 4.10 -6.19
N HIS A 108 -5.30 3.93 -4.87
CA HIS A 108 -6.56 3.76 -4.13
C HIS A 108 -7.29 5.08 -3.85
N MET A 109 -6.58 6.17 -3.60
CA MET A 109 -7.20 7.44 -3.19
C MET A 109 -8.10 8.05 -4.27
N PRO A 110 -7.75 8.07 -5.58
CA PRO A 110 -8.66 8.56 -6.62
C PRO A 110 -9.97 7.77 -6.69
N ILE A 111 -9.93 6.46 -6.42
CA ILE A 111 -11.12 5.60 -6.45
C ILE A 111 -12.00 5.87 -5.24
N LEU A 112 -11.43 5.93 -4.03
CA LEU A 112 -12.14 6.30 -2.82
C LEU A 112 -12.84 7.66 -2.96
N MET A 113 -12.13 8.62 -3.54
CA MET A 113 -12.58 10.01 -3.65
C MET A 113 -13.40 10.31 -4.91
N SER A 114 -13.67 9.31 -5.75
CA SER A 114 -14.41 9.50 -6.99
C SER A 114 -15.86 9.89 -6.72
N ALA A 115 -16.48 10.58 -7.67
CA ALA A 115 -17.90 10.95 -7.60
C ALA A 115 -18.84 9.73 -7.69
N ASP A 116 -18.36 8.62 -8.22
CA ASP A 116 -19.01 7.29 -8.27
C ASP A 116 -18.35 6.28 -7.33
N GLY A 117 -17.46 6.75 -6.45
CA GLY A 117 -16.74 5.92 -5.49
C GLY A 117 -17.57 5.59 -4.23
N PRO A 118 -16.98 4.87 -3.27
CA PRO A 118 -17.66 4.44 -2.04
C PRO A 118 -18.14 5.59 -1.14
N PHE A 119 -17.67 6.82 -1.39
CA PHE A 119 -18.04 8.03 -0.66
C PHE A 119 -18.93 8.99 -1.48
N ALA A 120 -19.51 8.54 -2.59
CA ALA A 120 -20.27 9.36 -3.54
C ALA A 120 -21.32 10.28 -2.86
N ASP A 121 -22.03 9.74 -1.86
CA ASP A 121 -23.13 10.40 -1.15
C ASP A 121 -22.69 11.18 0.11
N SER A 122 -21.39 11.32 0.35
CA SER A 122 -20.89 12.05 1.51
C SER A 122 -21.00 13.57 1.33
N ASP A 123 -21.50 14.24 2.38
CA ASP A 123 -21.56 15.70 2.51
C ASP A 123 -20.40 16.28 3.34
N ASP A 124 -19.49 15.44 3.84
CA ASP A 124 -18.35 15.90 4.63
C ASP A 124 -17.40 16.78 3.81
N GLN A 125 -16.89 17.84 4.45
CA GLN A 125 -16.07 18.85 3.80
C GLN A 125 -14.96 19.37 4.72
N ASN A 126 -13.89 19.90 4.13
CA ASN A 126 -12.82 20.59 4.83
C ASN A 126 -12.40 21.87 4.09
N LYS A 127 -11.59 22.72 4.73
CA LYS A 127 -10.95 23.86 4.07
C LYS A 127 -9.60 23.48 3.46
N PRO A 128 -9.06 24.27 2.52
CA PRO A 128 -7.73 24.05 1.97
C PRO A 128 -6.67 23.92 3.07
N GLY A 129 -5.95 22.81 3.04
CA GLY A 129 -4.90 22.53 4.01
C GLY A 129 -5.42 22.12 5.39
N GLU A 130 -6.70 21.83 5.60
CA GLU A 130 -7.16 21.11 6.79
C GLU A 130 -7.02 19.58 6.59
N PRO A 131 -6.94 18.77 7.66
CA PRO A 131 -6.97 17.30 7.56
C PRO A 131 -8.25 16.81 6.86
N LEU A 132 -8.24 15.56 6.42
CA LEU A 132 -9.50 14.92 6.01
C LEU A 132 -10.44 14.80 7.21
N PRO A 133 -11.76 15.02 7.03
CA PRO A 133 -12.75 14.75 8.06
C PRO A 133 -12.63 13.33 8.61
N TYR A 134 -12.81 13.16 9.91
CA TYR A 134 -12.68 11.87 10.57
C TYR A 134 -13.67 11.77 11.73
N GLU A 135 -14.33 10.60 11.83
CA GLU A 135 -15.15 10.22 12.96
C GLU A 135 -14.75 8.83 13.44
N ALA A 136 -14.62 8.66 14.75
CA ALA A 136 -14.13 7.43 15.35
C ALA A 136 -15.11 6.27 15.10
N PRO A 137 -14.61 5.07 14.71
CA PRO A 137 -15.44 3.89 14.56
C PRO A 137 -16.00 3.42 15.91
N PRO A 138 -17.07 2.60 15.90
CA PRO A 138 -17.55 1.93 17.11
C PRO A 138 -16.43 1.20 17.85
N ALA A 139 -16.45 1.28 19.19
CA ALA A 139 -15.44 0.65 20.03
C ALA A 139 -15.33 -0.87 19.73
N GLY A 140 -14.10 -1.34 19.56
CA GLY A 140 -13.81 -2.75 19.27
C GLY A 140 -13.96 -3.17 17.81
N MET A 141 -14.37 -2.28 16.90
CA MET A 141 -14.49 -2.61 15.47
C MET A 141 -13.14 -2.92 14.82
N PHE A 142 -12.08 -2.21 15.22
CA PHE A 142 -10.71 -2.42 14.74
C PHE A 142 -9.79 -2.63 15.94
N PRO A 143 -9.53 -3.88 16.36
CA PRO A 143 -8.66 -4.15 17.50
C PRO A 143 -7.20 -3.82 17.18
N ASP A 144 -6.42 -3.52 18.22
CA ASP A 144 -4.96 -3.37 18.11
C ASP A 144 -4.34 -4.75 17.84
N VAL A 145 -3.61 -4.87 16.73
CA VAL A 145 -2.93 -6.10 16.29
C VAL A 145 -1.41 -6.03 16.39
N ARG A 146 -0.84 -4.99 17.03
CA ARG A 146 0.59 -4.98 17.37
C ARG A 146 0.88 -6.15 18.31
N VAL A 147 1.93 -6.89 17.96
CA VAL A 147 2.51 -8.00 18.75
C VAL A 147 3.83 -7.58 19.39
#